data_AF-A0AAU5R9E9-F1
#
_entry.id   AF-A0AAU5R9E9-F1
#
_cell.length_a   1.000
_cell.length_b   1.000
_cell.length_c   1.000
_cell.angle_alpha   90.00
_cell.angle_beta   90.00
_cell.angle_gamma   90.00
#
_symmetry.space_group_name_H-M   'P 1'
#
loop_
_entity.id
_entity.type
_entity.pdbx_description
1 polymer ?
#
loop_
_entity_poly.entity_id
_entity_poly.type
_entity_poly.pdbx_seq_one_letter_code
_entity_poly.pdbx_strand_id
1 'polypeptide(L)'
;MTATERRKEAAGRVRAAEDAVARLRAGLAGVGVKLPSLRIDLVSCAGSEPVPLVDLGRCTIDTALRLSAELEEKKREAAAAHDS
;
A
#
# COMPACT_ATOMS: atom_id res chain seq x y z
N MET A 1 -20.88 7.77 20.02
CA MET A 1 -19.54 7.16 20.12
C MET A 1 -18.73 7.90 21.16
N THR A 2 -18.02 7.23 22.07
CA THR A 2 -17.23 7.91 23.13
C THR A 2 -15.89 8.42 22.57
N ALA A 3 -15.19 9.28 23.32
CA ALA A 3 -13.85 9.71 22.95
C ALA A 3 -12.85 8.53 22.89
N THR A 4 -13.00 7.55 23.78
CA THR A 4 -12.18 6.33 23.82
C THR A 4 -12.42 5.44 22.60
N GLU A 5 -13.69 5.22 22.21
CA GLU A 5 -14.00 4.42 21.01
C GLU A 5 -13.43 5.06 19.74
N ARG A 6 -13.59 6.39 19.57
CA ARG A 6 -13.00 7.11 18.43
C ARG A 6 -11.48 6.94 18.36
N ARG A 7 -10.79 7.03 19.49
CA ARG A 7 -9.34 6.82 19.55
C ARG A 7 -8.95 5.38 19.19
N LYS A 8 -9.74 4.39 19.61
CA LYS A 8 -9.51 2.97 19.30
C LYS A 8 -9.68 2.70 17.80
N GLU A 9 -10.72 3.24 17.19
CA GLU A 9 -10.97 3.15 15.75
C GLU A 9 -9.85 3.84 14.95
N ALA A 10 -9.47 5.06 15.33
CA ALA A 10 -8.36 5.79 14.72
C ALA A 10 -7.05 4.98 14.77
N ALA A 11 -6.71 4.40 15.92
CA ALA A 11 -5.54 3.53 16.06
C ALA A 11 -5.67 2.24 15.24
N GLY A 12 -6.89 1.73 15.06
CA GLY A 12 -7.18 0.59 14.17
C GLY A 12 -6.88 0.91 12.71
N ARG A 13 -7.27 2.10 12.22
CA ARG A 13 -6.96 2.55 10.85
C ARG A 13 -5.46 2.68 10.60
N VAL A 14 -4.71 3.23 11.57
CA VAL A 14 -3.25 3.35 11.47
C VAL A 14 -2.60 1.97 11.40
N ARG A 15 -2.98 1.02 12.27
CA ARG A 15 -2.47 -0.37 12.21
C ARG A 15 -2.77 -1.05 10.88
N ALA A 16 -3.97 -0.88 10.34
CA ALA A 16 -4.32 -1.44 9.04
C ALA A 16 -3.43 -0.88 7.91
N ALA A 17 -3.08 0.41 7.98
CA ALA A 17 -2.15 1.02 7.04
C ALA A 17 -0.70 0.51 7.22
N GLU A 18 -0.25 0.26 8.46
CA GLU A 18 1.06 -0.35 8.73
C GLU A 18 1.15 -1.75 8.13
N ASP A 19 0.11 -2.57 8.32
CA ASP A 19 0.01 -3.91 7.74
C ASP A 19 0.01 -3.85 6.20
N ALA A 20 -0.73 -2.89 5.61
CA ALA A 20 -0.76 -2.69 4.16
C ALA A 20 0.64 -2.32 3.62
N VAL A 21 1.36 -1.41 4.29
CA VAL A 21 2.74 -1.04 3.93
C VAL A 21 3.69 -2.22 4.04
N ALA A 22 3.58 -3.04 5.09
CA ALA A 22 4.41 -4.23 5.26
C ALA A 22 4.17 -5.26 4.15
N ARG A 23 2.90 -5.54 3.82
CA ARG A 23 2.51 -6.46 2.74
C ARG A 23 3.01 -5.96 1.39
N LEU A 24 2.80 -4.68 1.09
CA LEU A 24 3.28 -4.07 -0.15
C LEU A 24 4.80 -4.15 -0.26
N ARG A 25 5.53 -3.85 0.82
CA ARG A 25 6.99 -3.99 0.85
C ARG A 25 7.44 -5.41 0.56
N ALA A 26 6.81 -6.41 1.17
CA ALA A 26 7.14 -7.81 0.95
C ALA A 26 6.85 -8.24 -0.49
N GLY A 27 5.71 -7.86 -1.05
CA GLY A 27 5.35 -8.15 -2.44
C GLY A 27 6.32 -7.54 -3.45
N LEU A 28 6.66 -6.26 -3.27
CA LEU A 28 7.65 -5.57 -4.10
C LEU A 28 9.03 -6.25 -4.03
N ALA A 29 9.47 -6.63 -2.83
CA ALA A 29 10.73 -7.33 -2.66
C ALA A 29 10.75 -8.70 -3.36
N GLY A 30 9.61 -9.41 -3.36
CA GLY A 30 9.43 -10.69 -4.05
C GLY A 30 9.67 -10.61 -5.56
N VAL A 31 9.39 -9.46 -6.19
CA VAL A 31 9.64 -9.19 -7.62
C VAL A 31 10.91 -8.36 -7.86
N GLY A 32 11.79 -8.27 -6.86
CA GLY A 32 13.07 -7.57 -6.98
C GLY A 32 12.98 -6.03 -7.00
N VAL A 33 11.84 -5.45 -6.63
CA VAL A 33 11.63 -4.00 -6.54
C VAL A 33 11.85 -3.51 -5.10
N LYS A 34 12.61 -2.42 -4.93
CA LYS A 34 12.81 -1.76 -3.63
C LYS A 34 12.38 -0.31 -3.68
N LEU A 35 11.41 0.04 -2.84
CA LEU A 35 10.99 1.43 -2.58
C LEU A 35 11.42 1.83 -1.16
N PRO A 36 12.62 2.42 -0.99
CA PRO A 36 13.12 2.81 0.34
C PRO A 36 12.27 3.92 0.98
N SER A 37 11.59 4.72 0.15
CA SER A 37 10.67 5.76 0.60
C SER A 37 9.29 5.26 1.02
N LEU A 38 8.94 4.00 0.76
CA LEU A 38 7.61 3.47 1.05
C LEU A 38 7.30 3.57 2.55
N ARG A 39 6.26 4.31 2.92
CA ARG A 39 5.87 4.61 4.31
C ARG A 39 4.42 5.04 4.39
N ILE A 40 3.93 5.22 5.61
CA ILE A 40 2.67 5.93 5.86
C ILE A 40 2.97 7.44 5.83
N ASP A 41 2.09 8.22 5.21
CA ASP A 41 2.11 9.66 5.36
C ASP A 41 1.65 10.05 6.77
N LEU A 42 2.55 10.60 7.57
CA LEU A 42 2.26 10.94 8.97
C LEU A 42 1.20 12.02 9.11
N VAL A 43 1.07 12.92 8.13
CA VAL A 43 0.10 14.02 8.17
C VAL A 43 -1.32 13.47 8.07
N SER A 44 -1.54 12.48 7.20
CA SER A 44 -2.83 11.78 7.06
C SER A 44 -3.28 11.01 8.31
N CYS A 45 -2.38 10.78 9.28
CA CYS A 45 -2.68 10.14 10.56
C CYS A 45 -3.16 11.14 11.63
N ALA A 46 -3.11 12.44 11.36
CA ALA A 46 -3.55 13.47 12.29
C ALA A 46 -5.09 13.65 12.27
N GLY A 47 -5.63 14.24 13.34
CA GLY A 47 -7.05 14.57 13.45
C GLY A 47 -7.90 13.55 14.19
N SER A 48 -9.19 13.85 14.35
CA SER A 48 -10.14 13.01 15.10
C SER A 48 -10.63 11.79 14.32
N GLU A 49 -10.54 11.84 13.00
CA GLU A 49 -10.95 10.77 12.09
C GLU A 49 -9.89 10.60 11.00
N PRO A 50 -8.70 10.05 11.33
CA PRO A 50 -7.61 9.95 10.37
C PRO A 50 -8.00 9.03 9.21
N VAL A 51 -7.43 9.35 8.05
CA VAL A 51 -7.51 8.54 6.82
C VAL A 51 -6.06 8.30 6.38
N PRO A 52 -5.36 7.31 6.99
CA PRO A 52 -3.95 7.08 6.71
C PRO A 52 -3.72 6.78 5.22
N LEU A 53 -2.78 7.52 4.62
CA LEU A 53 -2.36 7.36 3.24
C LEU A 53 -0.99 6.68 3.19
N VAL A 54 -0.77 5.90 2.14
CA VAL A 54 0.53 5.31 1.86
C VAL A 54 1.30 6.22 0.92
N ASP A 55 2.47 6.67 1.35
CA ASP A 55 3.43 7.39 0.53
C ASP A 55 4.38 6.38 -0.13
N LEU A 56 4.28 6.28 -1.46
CA LEU A 56 5.14 5.40 -2.28
C LEU A 56 6.53 6.02 -2.51
N GLY A 57 6.62 7.35 -2.48
CA GLY A 57 7.77 8.15 -2.90
C GLY A 57 8.10 8.01 -4.39
N ARG A 58 9.39 8.16 -4.73
CA ARG A 58 9.90 8.12 -6.12
C ARG A 58 10.56 6.78 -6.41
N CYS A 59 10.46 6.33 -7.65
CA CYS A 59 11.17 5.15 -8.15
C CYS A 59 12.03 5.47 -9.37
N THR A 60 12.95 4.58 -9.72
CA THR A 60 13.74 4.70 -10.96
C THR A 60 12.89 4.27 -12.17
N ILE A 61 13.30 4.67 -13.38
CA ILE A 61 12.64 4.25 -14.62
C ILE A 61 12.62 2.71 -14.73
N ASP A 62 13.73 2.04 -14.43
CA ASP A 62 13.81 0.57 -14.40
C ASP A 62 12.77 -0.04 -13.43
N THR A 63 12.63 0.52 -12.22
CA THR A 63 11.61 0.07 -11.27
C THR A 63 10.19 0.28 -11.82
N ALA A 64 9.91 1.44 -12.41
CA ALA A 64 8.60 1.73 -12.99
C ALA A 64 8.25 0.74 -14.12
N LEU A 65 9.19 0.43 -15.00
CA LEU A 65 8.99 -0.53 -16.09
C LEU A 65 8.75 -1.95 -15.58
N ARG A 66 9.50 -2.40 -14.56
CA ARG A 66 9.28 -3.71 -13.92
C ARG A 66 7.89 -3.81 -13.31
N LEU A 67 7.45 -2.79 -12.58
CA LEU A 67 6.11 -2.76 -12.00
C LEU A 67 5.02 -2.81 -13.07
N SER A 68 5.18 -2.05 -14.16
CA SER A 68 4.23 -2.10 -15.28
C SER A 68 4.15 -3.49 -15.90
N ALA A 69 5.28 -4.18 -16.08
CA ALA A 69 5.30 -5.53 -16.65
C ALA A 69 4.54 -6.55 -15.78
N GLU A 70 4.77 -6.54 -14.46
CA GLU A 70 4.07 -7.39 -13.50
C GLU A 70 2.55 -7.14 -13.50
N LEU A 71 2.13 -5.86 -13.57
CA LEU A 71 0.71 -5.50 -13.62
C LEU A 71 0.04 -5.97 -14.92
N GLU A 72 0.72 -5.85 -16.06
CA GLU A 72 0.20 -6.36 -17.35
C GLU A 72 0.15 -7.90 -17.37
N GLU A 73 1.10 -8.58 -16.73
CA GLU A 73 1.05 -10.04 -16.57
C GLU A 73 -0.16 -10.47 -15.74
N LYS A 74 -0.38 -9.84 -14.57
CA LYS A 74 -1.55 -10.13 -13.71
C LYS A 74 -2.86 -9.84 -14.41
N LYS A 75 -2.93 -8.79 -15.23
CA LYS A 75 -4.10 -8.47 -16.05
C LYS A 75 -4.39 -9.56 -17.09
N ARG A 76 -3.37 -10.10 -17.76
CA ARG A 76 -3.54 -11.21 -18.72
C ARG A 76 -4.00 -12.49 -18.03
N GLU A 77 -3.41 -12.82 -16.89
CA GLU A 77 -3.84 -13.97 -16.07
C GLU A 77 -5.33 -13.84 -15.69
N ALA A 78 -5.74 -12.67 -15.22
CA ALA A 78 -7.14 -12.40 -14.87
C ALA A 78 -8.08 -12.53 -16.07
N ALA A 79 -7.67 -12.09 -17.26
CA ALA A 79 -8.45 -12.23 -18.48
C ALA A 79 -8.59 -13.70 -18.92
N ALA A 80 -7.51 -14.48 -18.84
CA ALA A 80 -7.54 -15.92 -19.14
C ALA A 80 -8.45 -16.69 -18.18
N ALA A 81 -8.49 -16.29 -16.89
CA ALA A 81 -9.37 -16.88 -15.89
C ALA A 81 -10.86 -16.51 -16.07
N HIS A 82 -11.19 -15.46 -16.82
CA HIS A 82 -12.58 -15.12 -17.16
C HIS A 82 -13.09 -15.82 -18.43
N ASP A 83 -12.20 -16.38 -19.24
CA ASP A 83 -12.50 -17.11 -20.49
C ASP A 83 -12.48 -18.65 -20.30
N SER A 84 -12.24 -19.12 -19.07
CA SER A 84 -12.26 -20.54 -18.66
C SER A 84 -13.43 -20.81 -17.71
#